data_AF-A0A5C8LMU5-F1
#
_entry.id   AF-A0A5C8LMU5-F1
#
_cell.length_a   1.000
_cell.length_b   1.000
_cell.length_c   1.000
_cell.angle_alpha   90.00
_cell.angle_beta   90.00
_cell.angle_gamma   90.00
#
_symmetry.space_group_name_H-M   'P 1'
#
loop_
_entity.id
_entity.type
_entity.pdbx_description
1 polymer ?
#
loop_
_entity_poly.entity_id
_entity_poly.type
_entity_poly.pdbx_seq_one_letter_code
_entity_poly.pdbx_strand_id
1 'polypeptide(L)' 'MIEQDQRFIKKAIKPMLGFKSFSTAEKTIVGIEVMHMIKKGQVECNHSSVLSAVELINKMFGLIA' A
#
# COMPACT_ATOMS: atom_id res chain seq x y z
N MET A 1 3.69 5.79 -16.39
CA MET A 1 3.69 5.77 -14.90
C MET A 1 3.26 4.42 -14.32
N ILE A 2 2.43 3.63 -15.02
CA ILE A 2 1.98 2.29 -14.59
C ILE A 2 3.14 1.27 -14.42
N GLU A 3 4.13 1.31 -15.31
CA GLU A 3 5.21 0.33 -15.32
C GLU A 3 6.16 0.44 -14.12
N GLN A 4 6.33 1.64 -13.54
CA GLN A 4 7.18 1.84 -12.37
C GLN A 4 6.56 1.29 -11.08
N ASP A 5 5.25 1.48 -10.90
CA ASP A 5 4.57 0.99 -9.69
C ASP A 5 4.47 -0.54 -9.72
N GLN A 6 4.26 -1.14 -10.89
CA GLN A 6 4.37 -2.59 -11.07
C GLN A 6 5.78 -3.13 -10.78
N ARG A 7 6.84 -2.38 -11.14
CA ARG A 7 8.23 -2.76 -10.84
C ARG A 7 8.51 -2.75 -9.34
N PHE A 8 7.97 -1.77 -8.61
CA PHE A 8 8.12 -1.67 -7.15
C PHE A 8 7.47 -2.86 -6.43
N ILE A 9 6.23 -3.19 -6.80
CA ILE A 9 5.51 -4.35 -6.26
C ILE A 9 6.31 -5.63 -6.52
N LYS A 10 6.75 -5.86 -7.77
CA LYS A 10 7.58 -7.03 -8.13
C LYS A 10 8.88 -7.11 -7.33
N LYS A 11 9.51 -5.97 -7.04
CA LYS A 11 10.73 -5.93 -6.23
C LYS A 11 10.47 -6.26 -4.75
N ALA A 12 9.36 -5.78 -4.19
CA ALA A 12 8.97 -6.03 -2.80
C ALA A 12 8.57 -7.51 -2.57
N ILE A 13 7.89 -8.14 -3.53
CA ILE A 13 7.47 -9.54 -3.42
C ILE A 13 8.58 -10.55 -3.75
N LYS A 14 9.59 -10.17 -4.54
CA LYS A 14 10.67 -11.07 -4.98
C LYS A 14 11.43 -11.79 -3.84
N PRO A 15 11.74 -11.17 -2.69
CA PRO A 15 12.37 -11.88 -1.58
C PRO A 15 11.39 -12.71 -0.72
N MET A 16 10.08 -12.68 -1.00
CA MET A 16 9.08 -13.42 -0.23
C MET A 16 8.96 -14.87 -0.72
N LEU A 17 8.68 -15.80 0.18
CA LEU A 17 8.44 -17.23 -0.14
C LEU A 17 7.06 -17.50 -0.78
N GLY A 18 6.33 -16.44 -1.15
CA GLY A 18 4.95 -16.51 -1.65
C GLY A 18 3.90 -16.17 -0.58
N PHE A 19 2.64 -16.12 -1.02
CA PHE A 19 1.49 -15.81 -0.16
C PHE A 19 0.72 -17.08 0.18
N LYS A 20 0.26 -17.21 1.43
CA LYS A 20 -0.53 -18.37 1.88
C LYS A 20 -1.92 -18.44 1.24
N SER A 21 -2.49 -17.31 0.79
CA SER A 21 -3.79 -17.24 0.13
C SER A 21 -3.88 -15.99 -0.76
N PHE A 22 -4.85 -15.98 -1.69
CA PHE A 22 -5.14 -14.80 -2.51
C PHE A 22 -5.55 -13.59 -1.67
N SER A 23 -6.34 -13.77 -0.61
CA SER A 23 -6.73 -12.68 0.29
C SER A 23 -5.50 -12.05 0.99
N THR A 24 -4.53 -12.87 1.40
CA THR A 24 -3.27 -12.37 1.98
C THR A 24 -2.42 -11.65 0.93
N ALA A 25 -2.38 -12.17 -0.30
CA ALA A 25 -1.66 -11.54 -1.41
C ALA A 25 -2.23 -10.16 -1.73
N GLU A 26 -3.55 -10.06 -1.88
CA GLU A 26 -4.28 -8.82 -2.15
C GLU A 26 -4.00 -7.76 -1.07
N LYS A 27 -4.22 -8.10 0.20
CA LYS A 27 -3.95 -7.18 1.33
C LYS A 27 -2.49 -6.72 1.37
N THR A 28 -1.55 -7.60 1.06
CA THR A 28 -0.12 -7.25 1.06
C THR A 28 0.23 -6.33 -0.10
N ILE A 29 -0.28 -6.60 -1.31
CA ILE A 29 -0.04 -5.76 -2.50
C ILE A 29 -0.63 -4.36 -2.27
N VAL A 30 -1.86 -4.28 -1.76
CA VAL A 30 -2.51 -3.01 -1.41
C VAL A 30 -1.70 -2.23 -0.38
N GLY A 31 -1.20 -2.91 0.67
CA GLY A 31 -0.34 -2.28 1.67
C GLY A 31 0.96 -1.72 1.09
N ILE A 32 1.61 -2.46 0.19
CA ILE A 32 2.84 -2.04 -0.51
C ILE A 32 2.57 -0.79 -1.36
N GLU A 33 1.43 -0.76 -2.06
CA GLU A 33 1.02 0.37 -2.90
C GLU A 33 0.76 1.63 -2.05
N VAL A 34 0.03 1.50 -0.94
CA VAL A 34 -0.23 2.61 0.00
C VAL A 34 1.06 3.18 0.57
N MET A 35 1.97 2.32 1.06
CA MET A 35 3.26 2.77 1.60
C MET A 35 4.10 3.50 0.54
N HIS A 36 3.99 3.09 -0.72
CA HIS A 36 4.68 3.74 -1.83
C HIS A 36 4.06 5.10 -2.19
N MET A 37 2.73 5.21 -2.19
CA MET A 37 2.04 6.50 -2.38
C MET A 37 2.39 7.50 -1.26
N ILE A 38 2.44 7.04 0.00
CA ILE A 38 2.86 7.84 1.17
C ILE A 38 4.31 8.29 0.98
N LYS A 39 5.22 7.37 0.64
CA LYS A 39 6.64 7.67 0.45
C LYS A 39 6.91 8.67 -0.69
N LYS A 40 6.09 8.63 -1.75
CA LYS A 40 6.18 9.60 -2.86
C LYS A 40 5.50 10.94 -2.58
N GLY A 41 4.79 11.09 -1.45
CA GLY A 41 3.99 12.28 -1.17
C GLY A 41 2.84 12.48 -2.16
N GLN A 42 2.41 11.42 -2.85
CA GLN A 42 1.30 11.46 -3.82
C GLN A 42 -0.06 11.51 -3.13
N VAL A 43 -0.12 10.99 -1.91
CA VAL A 43 -1.24 11.33 -1.02
C VAL A 43 -0.95 12.75 -0.58
N GLU A 44 -1.69 13.73 -1.14
CA GLU A 44 -1.83 15.06 -0.53
C GLU A 44 -2.55 14.87 0.81
N CYS A 45 -1.82 14.35 1.79
CA CYS A 45 -2.10 14.60 3.18
C CYS A 45 -1.83 16.09 3.34
N ASN A 46 -2.86 16.90 3.07
CA ASN A 46 -2.92 18.27 3.50
C ASN A 46 -2.57 18.28 4.99
N HIS A 47 -1.33 18.69 5.30
CA HIS A 47 -0.75 18.76 6.63
C HIS A 47 -0.44 17.42 7.35
N SER A 48 0.79 16.92 7.16
CA SER A 48 1.71 16.45 8.24
C SER A 48 1.17 15.61 9.41
N SER A 49 0.13 14.79 9.24
CA SER A 49 -0.44 14.03 10.36
C SER A 49 -0.47 12.53 10.07
N VAL A 50 0.01 11.74 11.01
CA VAL A 50 -0.15 10.28 11.05
C VAL A 50 -1.62 9.87 10.88
N LEU A 51 -2.55 10.76 11.25
CA LEU A 51 -4.01 10.59 11.15
C LEU A 51 -4.50 10.35 9.72
N SER A 52 -4.03 11.10 8.72
CA SER A 52 -4.48 10.90 7.33
C SER A 52 -3.97 9.58 6.74
N ALA A 53 -2.77 9.15 7.12
CA ALA A 53 -2.24 7.84 6.77
C ALA A 53 -3.07 6.74 7.43
N VAL A 54 -3.46 6.93 8.70
CA VAL A 54 -4.33 6.01 9.43
C VAL A 54 -5.73 5.95 8.80
N GLU A 55 -6.33 7.09 8.42
CA GLU A 55 -7.63 7.14 7.73
C GLU A 55 -7.58 6.45 6.36
N LEU A 56 -6.51 6.67 5.58
CA LEU A 56 -6.32 6.00 4.31
C LEU A 56 -6.20 4.48 4.49
N ILE A 57 -5.41 4.03 5.48
CA ILE A 57 -5.27 2.61 5.82
C ILE A 57 -6.64 2.04 6.23
N ASN A 58 -7.37 2.71 7.10
CA ASN A 58 -8.68 2.26 7.55
C ASN A 58 -9.69 2.13 6.40
N LYS A 59 -9.69 3.09 5.46
CA LYS A 59 -10.55 3.07 4.27
C LYS A 59 -10.15 1.98 3.27
N MET A 60 -8.84 1.74 3.07
CA MET A 60 -8.33 0.74 2.13
C MET A 60 -8.52 -0.70 2.63
N PHE A 61 -8.39 -0.92 3.94
CA PHE A 61 -8.57 -2.24 4.56
C PHE A 61 -9.99 -2.48 5.08
N GLY A 62 -10.90 -1.50 4.94
CA GLY A 62 -12.28 -1.59 5.41
C GLY A 62 -12.40 -1.82 6.92
N LEU A 63 -11.44 -1.30 7.69
CA LEU A 63 -11.34 -1.54 9.13
C LEU A 63 -12.29 -0.67 9.95
N ILE A 64 -12.78 0.42 9.35
CA ILE A 64 -13.78 1.31 9.94
C ILE A 64 -14.89 1.46 8.89
N ALA A 65 -16.10 1.04 9.26
CA ALA A 65 -17.34 1.21 8.50
C ALA A 65 -18.19 2.32 9.13
#